data_AF-A3ZS93-F1
#
_entry.id   AF-A3ZS93-F1
#
_cell.length_a   1.000
_cell.length_b   1.000
_cell.length_c   1.000
_cell.angle_alpha   90.00
_cell.angle_beta   90.00
_cell.angle_gamma   90.00
#
_symmetry.space_group_name_H-M   'P 1'
#
loop_
_entity.id
_entity.type
_entity.pdbx_description
1 polymer ?
#
loop_
_entity_poly.entity_id
_entity_poly.type
_entity_poly.pdbx_seq_one_letter_code
_entity_poly.pdbx_strand_id
1 'polypeptide(L)'
;MHRVVKENPDLYLALKLLQEQSNRVLELKARMLAGQTDQAIARAIGFPVHGVATFAALYFDVRARLKATSWIRWVAIGVDPAQANSPETLFLLHAWKRGPMVIEPWLDYLGYEQESYNLGSVIGRQRAWIAHLIDVAQLPATSNISKSLWKASYFTLGNPPKAVESTSIRDTVSRNRATILAEYAWKKPKMDQVAEVGRRNQAPINAKPFTMGRLVKTG
;
A
#
# COMPACT_ATOMS: atom_id res chain seq x y z
N MET A 1 -12.16 -32.08 10.27
CA MET A 1 -12.12 -30.62 10.56
C MET A 1 -12.70 -30.24 11.93
N HIS A 2 -13.71 -30.94 12.47
CA HIS A 2 -14.36 -30.56 13.74
C HIS A 2 -13.48 -30.51 15.01
N ARG A 3 -12.42 -31.33 15.11
CA ARG A 3 -11.57 -31.38 16.31
C ARG A 3 -10.69 -30.14 16.47
N VAL A 4 -9.99 -29.73 15.41
CA VAL A 4 -9.09 -28.55 15.43
C VAL A 4 -9.86 -27.26 15.71
N VAL A 5 -11.07 -27.13 15.17
CA VAL A 5 -11.95 -25.97 15.42
C VAL A 5 -12.39 -25.90 16.88
N LYS A 6 -12.69 -27.05 17.49
CA LYS A 6 -13.10 -27.12 18.90
C LYS A 6 -11.94 -26.84 19.86
N GLU A 7 -10.75 -27.31 19.52
CA GLU A 7 -9.54 -27.14 20.34
C GLU A 7 -8.90 -25.76 20.16
N ASN A 8 -9.09 -25.10 19.01
CA ASN A 8 -8.46 -23.82 18.67
C ASN A 8 -9.45 -22.87 17.96
N PRO A 9 -10.48 -22.37 18.67
CA PRO A 9 -11.50 -21.50 18.08
C PRO A 9 -10.90 -20.21 17.48
N ASP A 10 -9.88 -19.65 18.11
CA ASP A 10 -9.24 -18.40 17.65
C ASP A 10 -8.49 -18.56 16.33
N LEU A 11 -7.81 -19.70 16.17
CA LEU A 11 -7.13 -20.07 14.93
C LEU A 11 -8.15 -20.23 13.80
N TYR A 12 -9.28 -20.86 14.09
CA TYR A 12 -10.37 -21.00 13.12
C TYR A 12 -10.94 -19.64 12.71
N LEU A 13 -11.15 -18.72 13.66
CA LEU A 13 -11.62 -17.36 13.37
C LEU A 13 -10.63 -16.59 12.48
N ALA A 14 -9.33 -16.64 12.80
CA ALA A 14 -8.30 -15.97 12.01
C ALA A 14 -8.19 -16.55 10.59
N LEU A 15 -8.25 -17.88 10.45
CA LEU A 15 -8.23 -18.57 9.17
C LEU A 15 -9.46 -18.23 8.32
N LYS A 16 -10.65 -18.24 8.94
CA LYS A 16 -11.91 -17.88 8.28
C LYS A 16 -11.84 -16.46 7.73
N LEU A 17 -11.33 -15.51 8.53
CA LEU A 17 -11.17 -14.14 8.09
C LEU A 17 -10.23 -14.04 6.87
N LEU A 18 -9.11 -14.76 6.88
CA LEU A 18 -8.18 -14.80 5.75
C LEU A 18 -8.81 -15.38 4.47
N GLN A 19 -9.63 -16.42 4.61
CA GLN A 19 -10.26 -17.13 3.49
C GLN A 19 -11.38 -16.32 2.83
N GLU A 20 -12.05 -15.44 3.56
CA GLU A 20 -13.14 -14.62 3.03
C GLU A 20 -12.68 -13.62 1.95
N GLN A 21 -11.36 -13.42 1.75
CA GLN A 21 -10.75 -12.49 0.77
C GLN A 21 -11.52 -11.15 0.68
N SER A 22 -11.97 -10.66 1.83
CA SER A 22 -12.93 -9.58 1.90
C SER A 22 -12.25 -8.26 2.21
N ASN A 23 -12.94 -7.15 1.92
CA ASN A 23 -12.55 -5.80 2.36
C ASN A 23 -12.31 -5.73 3.88
N ARG A 24 -12.84 -6.69 4.66
CA ARG A 24 -12.58 -6.80 6.11
C ARG A 24 -11.13 -7.16 6.44
N VAL A 25 -10.49 -8.04 5.66
CA VAL A 25 -9.06 -8.36 5.86
C VAL A 25 -8.21 -7.13 5.57
N LEU A 26 -8.58 -6.39 4.53
CA LEU A 26 -7.91 -5.17 4.14
C LEU A 26 -8.06 -4.08 5.20
N GLU A 27 -9.28 -3.87 5.71
CA GLU A 27 -9.56 -2.99 6.84
C GLU A 27 -8.74 -3.37 8.08
N LEU A 28 -8.75 -4.66 8.44
CA LEU A 28 -8.00 -5.17 9.59
C LEU A 28 -6.51 -4.83 9.50
N LYS A 29 -5.89 -5.14 8.35
CA LYS A 29 -4.49 -4.82 8.08
C LYS A 29 -4.22 -3.32 8.13
N ALA A 30 -5.10 -2.50 7.54
CA ALA A 30 -4.99 -1.05 7.56
C ALA A 30 -5.00 -0.50 9.00
N ARG A 31 -5.95 -0.96 9.83
CA ARG A 31 -6.04 -0.53 11.23
C ARG A 31 -4.84 -0.97 12.07
N MET A 32 -4.30 -2.17 11.83
CA MET A 32 -3.06 -2.64 12.46
C MET A 32 -1.86 -1.77 12.06
N LEU A 33 -1.72 -1.44 10.77
CA LEU A 33 -0.69 -0.53 10.27
C LEU A 33 -0.82 0.88 10.82
N ALA A 34 -2.05 1.36 11.03
CA ALA A 34 -2.36 2.63 11.66
C ALA A 34 -2.07 2.65 13.18
N GLY A 35 -1.61 1.53 13.76
CA GLY A 35 -1.23 1.43 15.17
C GLY A 35 -2.40 1.34 16.13
N GLN A 36 -3.60 0.99 15.67
CA GLN A 36 -4.76 0.79 16.56
C GLN A 36 -4.57 -0.48 17.42
N THR A 37 -5.12 -0.44 18.64
CA THR A 37 -5.13 -1.59 19.58
C THR A 37 -6.11 -2.66 19.12
N ASP A 38 -5.93 -3.91 19.59
CA ASP A 38 -6.82 -5.02 19.23
C ASP A 38 -8.28 -4.73 19.59
N GLN A 39 -8.52 -4.08 20.73
CA GLN A 39 -9.84 -3.69 21.20
C GLN A 39 -10.49 -2.64 20.29
N ALA A 40 -9.73 -1.63 19.86
CA ALA A 40 -10.25 -0.60 18.97
C ALA A 40 -10.58 -1.19 17.60
N ILE A 41 -9.72 -2.07 17.10
CA ILE A 41 -9.94 -2.75 15.82
C ILE A 41 -11.17 -3.64 15.90
N ALA A 42 -11.22 -4.56 16.87
CA ALA A 42 -12.34 -5.47 17.12
C ALA A 42 -13.69 -4.76 17.15
N ARG A 43 -13.76 -3.61 17.86
CA ARG A 43 -14.96 -2.78 17.91
C ARG A 43 -15.34 -2.22 16.55
N ALA A 44 -14.38 -1.70 15.80
CA ALA A 44 -14.63 -1.08 14.50
C ALA A 44 -15.12 -2.08 13.45
N ILE A 45 -14.54 -3.29 13.41
CA ILE A 45 -14.87 -4.31 12.40
C ILE A 45 -15.98 -5.29 12.86
N GLY A 46 -16.43 -5.20 14.11
CA GLY A 46 -17.38 -6.14 14.69
C GLY A 46 -16.83 -7.57 14.80
N PHE A 47 -15.58 -7.73 15.24
CA PHE A 47 -14.89 -9.02 15.33
C PHE A 47 -14.34 -9.28 16.74
N PRO A 48 -14.18 -10.54 17.20
CA PRO A 48 -13.65 -10.80 18.53
C PRO A 48 -12.21 -10.33 18.71
N VAL A 49 -11.90 -9.74 19.87
CA VAL A 49 -10.56 -9.19 20.20
C VAL A 49 -9.47 -10.27 20.11
N HIS A 50 -9.74 -11.49 20.61
CA HIS A 50 -8.80 -12.60 20.53
C HIS A 50 -8.51 -12.99 19.08
N GLY A 51 -9.52 -12.99 18.21
CA GLY A 51 -9.34 -13.27 16.78
C GLY A 51 -8.45 -12.24 16.08
N VAL A 52 -8.58 -10.96 16.44
CA VAL A 52 -7.68 -9.89 15.94
C VAL A 52 -6.24 -10.16 16.38
N ALA A 53 -6.03 -10.47 17.66
CA ALA A 53 -4.70 -10.74 18.21
C ALA A 53 -4.06 -11.98 17.56
N THR A 54 -4.82 -13.07 17.37
CA THR A 54 -4.38 -14.29 16.68
C THR A 54 -4.06 -14.02 15.22
N PHE A 55 -4.89 -13.23 14.51
CA PHE A 55 -4.60 -12.85 13.13
C PHE A 55 -3.29 -12.04 13.04
N ALA A 56 -3.08 -11.08 13.93
CA ALA A 56 -1.83 -10.31 13.98
C ALA A 56 -0.64 -11.24 14.18
N ALA A 57 -0.69 -12.12 15.20
CA ALA A 57 0.42 -13.00 15.53
C ALA A 57 0.79 -13.99 14.42
N LEU A 58 -0.21 -14.53 13.71
CA LEU A 58 0.01 -15.59 12.72
C LEU A 58 0.25 -15.08 11.30
N TYR A 59 -0.43 -14.01 10.89
CA TYR A 59 -0.49 -13.60 9.50
C TYR A 59 0.02 -12.18 9.23
N PHE A 60 0.08 -11.33 10.26
CA PHE A 60 0.38 -9.91 10.06
C PHE A 60 1.05 -9.24 11.25
N ASP A 61 2.16 -9.82 11.72
CA ASP A 61 2.90 -9.31 12.88
C ASP A 61 3.74 -8.08 12.51
N VAL A 62 3.08 -6.92 12.47
CA VAL A 62 3.68 -5.65 12.04
C VAL A 62 3.96 -4.69 13.20
N ARG A 63 3.39 -4.93 14.39
CA ARG A 63 3.35 -3.93 15.48
C ARG A 63 4.72 -3.54 16.01
N ALA A 64 5.56 -4.54 16.28
CA ALA A 64 6.94 -4.31 16.72
C ALA A 64 7.80 -3.62 15.64
N ARG A 65 7.33 -3.61 14.37
CA ARG A 65 8.06 -3.14 13.20
C ARG A 65 7.43 -1.90 12.55
N LEU A 66 6.44 -1.25 13.16
CA LEU A 66 5.77 -0.08 12.58
C LEU A 66 6.73 1.07 12.23
N LYS A 67 7.86 1.18 12.94
CA LYS A 67 8.91 2.18 12.67
C LYS A 67 9.92 1.73 11.60
N ALA A 68 9.94 0.45 11.23
CA ALA A 68 10.84 -0.10 10.21
C ALA A 68 10.33 0.24 8.80
N THR A 69 10.56 1.48 8.37
CA THR A 69 9.97 2.10 7.18
C THR A 69 10.10 1.24 5.92
N SER A 70 11.30 0.74 5.63
CA SER A 70 11.53 -0.10 4.45
C SER A 70 10.83 -1.44 4.57
N TRP A 71 10.86 -2.07 5.74
CA TRP A 71 10.20 -3.37 5.95
C TRP A 71 8.69 -3.26 5.81
N ILE A 72 8.05 -2.25 6.42
CA ILE A 72 6.60 -2.04 6.27
C ILE A 72 6.24 -1.80 4.81
N ARG A 73 6.98 -0.93 4.12
CA ARG A 73 6.70 -0.58 2.73
C ARG A 73 6.84 -1.78 1.78
N TRP A 74 7.97 -2.49 1.86
CA TRP A 74 8.32 -3.52 0.87
C TRP A 74 7.80 -4.91 1.26
N VAL A 75 7.71 -5.23 2.55
CA VAL A 75 7.34 -6.57 3.03
C VAL A 75 5.90 -6.62 3.50
N ALA A 76 5.48 -5.72 4.40
CA ALA A 76 4.14 -5.81 4.98
C ALA A 76 3.04 -5.33 4.01
N ILE A 77 3.30 -4.24 3.28
CA ILE A 77 2.35 -3.65 2.33
C ILE A 77 2.55 -4.27 0.93
N GLY A 78 3.78 -4.60 0.55
CA GLY A 78 4.09 -5.11 -0.79
C GLY A 78 4.08 -4.03 -1.87
N VAL A 79 4.49 -2.80 -1.55
CA VAL A 79 4.68 -1.75 -2.55
C VAL A 79 5.74 -2.24 -3.54
N ASP A 80 5.47 -2.27 -4.84
CA ASP A 80 6.47 -2.58 -5.85
C ASP A 80 6.90 -1.26 -6.52
N PRO A 81 8.19 -0.87 -6.48
CA PRO A 81 8.63 0.36 -7.15
C PRO A 81 8.56 0.28 -8.69
N ALA A 82 8.47 -0.93 -9.25
CA ALA A 82 8.40 -1.18 -10.68
C ALA A 82 6.95 -1.28 -11.20
N GLN A 83 5.97 -1.44 -10.32
CA GLN A 83 4.57 -1.58 -10.69
C GLN A 83 3.73 -0.42 -10.16
N ALA A 84 2.63 -0.15 -10.85
CA ALA A 84 1.67 0.78 -10.32
C ALA A 84 0.96 0.17 -9.11
N ASN A 85 0.77 0.96 -8.06
CA ASN A 85 0.16 0.47 -6.83
C ASN A 85 -1.35 0.33 -7.02
N SER A 86 -1.90 -0.80 -6.58
CA SER A 86 -3.35 -1.01 -6.52
C SER A 86 -3.99 -0.08 -5.48
N PRO A 87 -5.30 0.18 -5.55
CA PRO A 87 -6.03 0.94 -4.54
C PRO A 87 -5.83 0.39 -3.12
N GLU A 88 -5.80 -0.94 -2.96
CA GLU A 88 -5.58 -1.62 -1.68
C GLU A 88 -4.19 -1.33 -1.10
N THR A 89 -3.15 -1.38 -1.96
CA THR A 89 -1.78 -1.03 -1.57
C THR A 89 -1.66 0.42 -1.12
N LEU A 90 -2.33 1.34 -1.84
CA LEU A 90 -2.37 2.75 -1.48
C LEU A 90 -3.13 3.01 -0.18
N PHE A 91 -4.24 2.30 0.04
CA PHE A 91 -4.99 2.34 1.28
C PHE A 91 -4.12 1.93 2.47
N LEU A 92 -3.45 0.77 2.40
CA LEU A 92 -2.55 0.30 3.47
C LEU A 92 -1.40 1.28 3.72
N LEU A 93 -0.81 1.83 2.65
CA LEU A 93 0.26 2.83 2.74
C LEU A 93 -0.20 4.11 3.46
N HIS A 94 -1.41 4.58 3.16
CA HIS A 94 -1.96 5.76 3.81
C HIS A 94 -2.35 5.50 5.25
N ALA A 95 -2.96 4.35 5.55
CA ALA A 95 -3.28 3.97 6.92
C ALA A 95 -2.03 3.93 7.82
N TRP A 96 -0.94 3.33 7.32
CA TRP A 96 0.33 3.33 8.05
C TRP A 96 0.90 4.73 8.30
N LYS A 97 0.83 5.61 7.28
CA LYS A 97 1.52 6.90 7.31
C LYS A 97 0.74 8.03 7.96
N ARG A 98 -0.59 7.95 7.92
CA ARG A 98 -1.51 8.99 8.41
C ARG A 98 -2.35 8.51 9.59
N GLY A 99 -2.25 7.24 9.94
CA GLY A 99 -3.00 6.67 11.06
C GLY A 99 -4.47 6.44 10.72
N PRO A 100 -5.32 6.24 11.74
CA PRO A 100 -6.66 5.70 11.56
C PRO A 100 -7.64 6.63 10.84
N MET A 101 -7.41 7.94 10.85
CA MET A 101 -8.34 8.94 10.29
C MET A 101 -8.59 8.83 8.78
N VAL A 102 -7.72 8.12 8.06
CA VAL A 102 -7.89 7.93 6.62
C VAL A 102 -8.66 6.67 6.28
N ILE A 103 -8.93 5.80 7.26
CA ILE A 103 -9.45 4.46 7.01
C ILE A 103 -10.87 4.51 6.49
N GLU A 104 -11.75 5.25 7.16
CA GLU A 104 -13.16 5.33 6.82
C GLU A 104 -13.39 5.96 5.42
N PRO A 105 -12.72 7.07 5.03
CA PRO A 105 -12.76 7.56 3.65
C PRO A 105 -12.31 6.53 2.60
N TRP A 106 -11.29 5.72 2.90
CA TRP A 106 -10.83 4.67 1.98
C TRP A 106 -11.81 3.51 1.87
N LEU A 107 -12.39 3.06 2.98
CA LEU A 107 -13.41 2.01 2.96
C LEU A 107 -14.66 2.45 2.22
N ASP A 108 -15.06 3.71 2.40
CA ASP A 108 -16.16 4.32 1.67
C ASP A 108 -15.86 4.41 0.16
N TYR A 109 -14.65 4.80 -0.24
CA TYR A 109 -14.26 4.74 -1.65
C TYR A 109 -14.29 3.30 -2.22
N LEU A 110 -13.66 2.34 -1.54
CA LEU A 110 -13.57 0.95 -2.00
C LEU A 110 -14.92 0.24 -2.06
N GLY A 111 -15.88 0.63 -1.20
CA GLY A 111 -17.24 0.10 -1.24
C GLY A 111 -18.08 0.62 -2.42
N TYR A 112 -17.68 1.74 -3.02
CA TYR A 112 -18.47 2.46 -4.01
C TYR A 112 -17.68 2.87 -5.26
N GLU A 113 -16.57 2.19 -5.55
CA GLU A 113 -15.57 2.61 -6.56
C GLU A 113 -16.18 2.94 -7.94
N GLN A 114 -17.24 2.23 -8.32
CA GLN A 114 -17.89 2.34 -9.64
C GLN A 114 -19.03 3.36 -9.69
N GLU A 115 -19.39 3.98 -8.57
CA GLU A 115 -20.50 4.92 -8.52
C GLU A 115 -20.06 6.36 -8.87
N SER A 116 -20.96 7.12 -9.47
CA SER A 116 -20.74 8.56 -9.64
C SER A 116 -20.83 9.27 -8.29
N TYR A 117 -19.92 10.21 -8.01
CA TYR A 117 -19.87 10.91 -6.73
C TYR A 117 -20.34 12.36 -6.84
N ASN A 118 -21.15 12.83 -5.87
CA ASN A 118 -21.56 14.22 -5.78
C ASN A 118 -20.47 15.11 -5.15
N LEU A 119 -19.78 15.91 -5.96
CA LEU A 119 -18.72 16.84 -5.52
C LEU A 119 -19.21 17.98 -4.60
N GLY A 120 -20.52 18.23 -4.54
CA GLY A 120 -21.12 19.14 -3.57
C GLY A 120 -21.06 18.63 -2.13
N SER A 121 -20.96 17.31 -1.94
CA SER A 121 -20.88 16.67 -0.63
C SER A 121 -19.43 16.48 -0.15
N VAL A 122 -19.21 16.45 1.17
CA VAL A 122 -17.88 16.15 1.75
C VAL A 122 -17.39 14.76 1.33
N ILE A 123 -18.27 13.75 1.41
CA ILE A 123 -17.98 12.37 1.05
C ILE A 123 -17.60 12.26 -0.43
N GLY A 124 -18.39 12.85 -1.33
CA GLY A 124 -18.09 12.80 -2.76
C GLY A 124 -16.79 13.50 -3.13
N ARG A 125 -16.39 14.56 -2.40
CA ARG A 125 -15.06 15.16 -2.55
C ARG A 125 -13.95 14.24 -2.06
N GLN A 126 -14.13 13.58 -0.93
CA GLN A 126 -13.16 12.59 -0.43
C GLN A 126 -12.97 11.45 -1.43
N ARG A 127 -14.05 10.87 -1.97
CA ARG A 127 -13.98 9.81 -2.99
C ARG A 127 -13.31 10.28 -4.27
N ALA A 128 -13.70 11.44 -4.80
CA ALA A 128 -13.07 12.00 -6.00
C ALA A 128 -11.57 12.27 -5.79
N TRP A 129 -11.20 12.65 -4.57
CA TRP A 129 -9.82 12.90 -4.21
C TRP A 129 -9.01 11.59 -4.05
N ILE A 130 -9.60 10.51 -3.54
CA ILE A 130 -8.98 9.18 -3.52
C ILE A 130 -8.82 8.63 -4.94
N ALA A 131 -9.84 8.75 -5.80
CA ALA A 131 -9.72 8.42 -7.22
C ALA A 131 -8.56 9.18 -7.86
N HIS A 132 -8.44 10.47 -7.55
CA HIS A 132 -7.36 11.31 -8.05
C HIS A 132 -5.97 10.84 -7.56
N LEU A 133 -5.82 10.44 -6.29
CA LEU A 133 -4.59 9.83 -5.81
C LEU A 133 -4.21 8.57 -6.59
N ILE A 134 -5.20 7.70 -6.85
CA ILE A 134 -4.99 6.45 -7.59
C ILE A 134 -4.49 6.80 -8.99
N ASP A 135 -5.15 7.73 -9.69
CA ASP A 135 -4.70 8.21 -11.01
C ASP A 135 -3.25 8.71 -10.98
N VAL A 136 -2.86 9.48 -9.95
CA VAL A 136 -1.48 9.97 -9.80
C VAL A 136 -0.50 8.84 -9.50
N ALA A 137 -0.90 7.84 -8.71
CA ALA A 137 -0.07 6.68 -8.42
C ALA A 137 0.20 5.80 -9.65
N GLN A 138 -0.68 5.86 -10.65
CA GLN A 138 -0.52 5.19 -11.94
C GLN A 138 0.41 5.97 -12.89
N LEU A 139 0.78 7.21 -12.55
CA LEU A 139 1.73 7.98 -13.34
C LEU A 139 3.17 7.51 -13.07
N PRO A 140 4.04 7.55 -14.08
CA PRO A 140 5.46 7.26 -13.89
C PRO A 140 6.10 8.17 -12.83
N ALA A 141 6.82 7.57 -11.88
CA ALA A 141 7.45 8.26 -10.75
C ALA A 141 8.60 9.22 -11.17
N THR A 142 8.95 9.25 -12.45
CA THR A 142 10.10 9.97 -13.00
C THR A 142 9.79 11.41 -13.41
N SER A 143 8.52 11.78 -13.60
CA SER A 143 8.16 13.16 -13.88
C SER A 143 8.11 14.01 -12.61
N ASN A 144 8.69 15.21 -12.67
CA ASN A 144 8.59 16.20 -11.58
C ASN A 144 7.13 16.59 -11.31
N ILE A 145 6.28 16.54 -12.33
CA ILE A 145 4.84 16.78 -12.20
C ILE A 145 4.20 15.69 -11.34
N SER A 146 4.48 14.40 -11.61
CA SER A 146 4.00 13.29 -10.78
C SER A 146 4.45 13.42 -9.32
N LYS A 147 5.70 13.83 -9.08
CA LYS A 147 6.22 14.06 -7.72
C LYS A 147 5.51 15.23 -7.02
N SER A 148 5.26 16.32 -7.74
CA SER A 148 4.54 17.48 -7.22
C SER A 148 3.09 17.15 -6.89
N LEU A 149 2.40 16.47 -7.82
CA LEU A 149 1.03 15.98 -7.62
C LEU A 149 0.95 15.00 -6.45
N TRP A 150 1.88 14.05 -6.38
CA TRP A 150 1.96 13.12 -5.25
C TRP A 150 2.11 13.86 -3.93
N LYS A 151 3.03 14.83 -3.85
CA LYS A 151 3.25 15.64 -2.65
C LYS A 151 2.01 16.45 -2.29
N ALA A 152 1.37 17.11 -3.25
CA ALA A 152 0.17 17.92 -3.02
C ALA A 152 -0.98 17.07 -2.51
N SER A 153 -1.22 15.92 -3.13
CA SER A 153 -2.26 14.99 -2.72
C SER A 153 -1.94 14.40 -1.34
N TYR A 154 -0.70 14.02 -1.06
CA TYR A 154 -0.36 13.34 0.19
C TYR A 154 -0.76 14.09 1.48
N PHE A 155 -0.96 15.42 1.45
CA PHE A 155 -1.33 16.24 2.63
C PHE A 155 -2.83 16.37 2.92
N THR A 156 -3.73 16.03 2.00
CA THR A 156 -5.15 16.45 2.08
C THR A 156 -6.15 15.42 2.65
N LEU A 157 -5.74 14.17 2.96
CA LEU A 157 -6.70 13.16 3.49
C LEU A 157 -7.39 13.54 4.80
N GLY A 158 -6.70 14.26 5.67
CA GLY A 158 -7.27 14.73 6.95
C GLY A 158 -8.05 16.05 6.83
N ASN A 159 -7.99 16.72 5.68
CA ASN A 159 -8.64 17.99 5.42
C ASN A 159 -8.96 18.08 3.91
N PRO A 160 -10.08 17.49 3.45
CA PRO A 160 -10.41 17.50 2.04
C PRO A 160 -10.58 18.95 1.54
N PRO A 161 -10.06 19.28 0.36
CA PRO A 161 -10.18 20.62 -0.20
C PRO A 161 -11.64 21.05 -0.36
N LYS A 162 -11.88 22.37 -0.39
CA LYS A 162 -13.23 22.91 -0.64
C LYS A 162 -13.67 22.53 -2.06
N ALA A 163 -14.98 22.53 -2.33
CA ALA A 163 -15.53 22.06 -3.61
C ALA A 163 -14.93 22.72 -4.86
N VAL A 164 -14.62 24.01 -4.79
CA VAL A 164 -14.00 24.76 -5.90
C VAL A 164 -12.59 24.26 -6.21
N GLU A 165 -11.83 23.85 -5.19
CA GLU A 165 -10.46 23.35 -5.33
C GLU A 165 -10.44 21.91 -5.87
N SER A 166 -11.42 21.07 -5.50
CA SER A 166 -11.51 19.68 -5.97
C SER A 166 -11.68 19.58 -7.49
N THR A 167 -12.53 20.43 -8.08
CA THR A 167 -12.74 20.48 -9.54
C THR A 167 -11.46 20.94 -10.25
N SER A 168 -10.80 21.97 -9.74
CA SER A 168 -9.55 22.51 -10.30
C SER A 168 -8.42 21.46 -10.32
N ILE A 169 -8.27 20.67 -9.26
CA ILE A 169 -7.25 19.61 -9.17
C ILE A 169 -7.52 18.50 -10.19
N ARG A 170 -8.78 18.03 -10.27
CA ARG A 170 -9.18 17.00 -11.25
C ARG A 170 -8.90 17.46 -12.68
N ASP A 171 -9.34 18.67 -13.02
CA ASP A 171 -9.13 19.26 -14.35
C ASP A 171 -7.65 19.48 -14.65
N THR A 172 -6.84 19.83 -13.65
CA THR A 172 -5.39 19.98 -13.81
C THR A 172 -4.74 18.65 -14.16
N VAL A 173 -5.16 17.56 -13.52
CA VAL A 173 -4.57 16.24 -13.77
C VAL A 173 -5.07 15.63 -15.05
N SER A 174 -6.37 15.75 -15.36
CA SER A 174 -6.91 15.35 -16.66
C SER A 174 -6.23 16.09 -17.80
N ARG A 175 -6.02 17.40 -17.69
CA ARG A 175 -5.30 18.20 -18.70
C ARG A 175 -3.84 17.79 -18.83
N ASN A 176 -3.16 17.55 -17.72
CA ASN A 176 -1.73 17.21 -17.72
C ASN A 176 -1.44 15.74 -18.00
N ARG A 177 -2.44 14.84 -17.93
CA ARG A 177 -2.23 13.39 -18.10
C ARG A 177 -1.60 13.07 -19.44
N ALA A 178 -2.12 13.63 -20.53
CA ALA A 178 -1.57 13.44 -21.87
C ALA A 178 -0.12 13.93 -21.96
N THR A 179 0.18 15.09 -21.39
CA THR A 179 1.53 15.67 -21.34
C THR A 179 2.51 14.80 -20.54
N ILE A 180 2.09 14.29 -19.38
CA ILE A 180 2.92 13.43 -18.52
C ILE A 180 3.20 12.09 -19.22
N LEU A 181 2.19 11.50 -19.86
CA LEU A 181 2.35 10.26 -20.62
C LEU A 181 3.26 10.46 -21.83
N ALA A 182 3.13 11.57 -22.56
CA ALA A 182 4.00 11.90 -23.68
C ALA A 182 5.46 12.13 -23.24
N GLU A 183 5.68 12.84 -22.13
CA GLU A 183 7.01 13.06 -21.54
C GLU A 183 7.66 11.73 -21.15
N TYR A 184 6.89 10.81 -20.57
CA TYR A 184 7.38 9.49 -20.20
C TYR A 184 7.70 8.62 -21.42
N ALA A 185 6.81 8.57 -22.42
CA ALA A 185 7.03 7.82 -23.65
C ALA A 185 8.31 8.25 -24.37
N TRP A 186 8.60 9.56 -24.38
CA TRP A 186 9.84 10.11 -24.92
C TRP A 186 11.08 9.70 -24.12
N LYS A 187 10.98 9.63 -22.79
CA LYS A 187 12.11 9.29 -21.90
C LYS A 187 12.36 7.79 -21.75
N LYS A 188 11.34 6.94 -21.97
CA LYS A 188 11.41 5.48 -21.76
C LYS A 188 12.59 4.80 -22.50
N PRO A 189 12.89 5.09 -23.78
CA PRO A 189 14.01 4.43 -24.48
C PRO A 189 15.36 4.70 -23.82
N LYS A 190 15.56 5.92 -23.28
CA LYS A 190 16.79 6.28 -22.57
C LYS A 190 16.87 5.57 -21.22
N MET A 191 15.74 5.38 -20.54
CA MET A 191 15.71 4.66 -19.26
C MET A 191 15.96 3.16 -19.43
N ASP A 192 15.37 2.55 -20.47
CA ASP A 192 15.57 1.13 -20.76
C ASP A 192 17.04 0.85 -21.13
N GLN A 193 17.69 1.77 -21.87
CA GLN A 193 19.13 1.69 -22.15
C GLN A 193 19.99 1.79 -20.88
N VAL A 194 19.66 2.70 -19.96
CA VAL A 194 20.40 2.83 -18.68
C VAL A 194 20.20 1.60 -17.80
N ALA A 195 18.98 1.05 -17.75
CA ALA A 195 18.68 -0.19 -17.01
C ALA A 195 19.43 -1.40 -17.61
N GLU A 196 19.53 -1.47 -18.94
CA GLU A 196 20.29 -2.51 -19.63
C GLU A 196 21.80 -2.41 -19.36
N VAL A 197 22.37 -1.20 -19.39
CA VAL A 197 23.77 -0.95 -19.01
C VAL A 197 24.01 -1.32 -17.54
N GLY A 198 23.08 -0.97 -16.65
CA GLY A 198 23.13 -1.36 -15.23
C GLY A 198 23.14 -2.87 -15.03
N ARG A 199 22.28 -3.61 -15.76
CA ARG A 199 22.24 -5.08 -15.72
C ARG A 199 23.52 -5.72 -16.26
N ARG A 200 24.09 -5.18 -17.34
CA ARG A 200 25.40 -5.63 -17.88
C ARG A 200 26.54 -5.39 -16.91
N ASN A 201 26.52 -4.27 -16.19
CA ASN A 201 27.54 -3.93 -15.20
C ASN A 201 27.35 -4.69 -13.86
N GLN A 202 26.18 -5.28 -13.63
CA GLN A 202 25.90 -6.25 -12.57
C GLN A 202 26.17 -7.70 -13.01
N ALA A 203 26.95 -7.91 -14.07
CA ALA A 203 27.47 -9.24 -14.38
C ALA A 203 28.01 -9.89 -13.09
N PRO A 204 27.67 -11.16 -12.82
CA PRO A 204 28.03 -11.80 -11.57
C PRO A 204 29.53 -11.66 -11.39
N ILE A 205 29.94 -11.00 -10.30
CA ILE A 205 31.32 -11.10 -9.82
C ILE A 205 31.54 -12.59 -9.69
N ASN A 206 32.33 -13.16 -10.60
CA ASN A 206 32.64 -14.56 -10.66
C ASN A 206 33.24 -14.91 -9.30
N ALA A 207 32.40 -15.40 -8.39
CA ALA A 207 32.80 -15.81 -7.06
C ALA A 207 33.66 -17.05 -7.30
N LYS A 208 34.97 -16.84 -7.43
CA LYS A 208 35.93 -17.94 -7.44
C LYS A 208 35.58 -18.81 -6.22
N PRO A 209 35.32 -20.11 -6.39
CA PRO A 209 35.00 -20.98 -5.28
C PRO A 209 36.12 -20.83 -4.27
N PHE A 210 35.76 -20.46 -3.04
CA PHE A 210 36.67 -20.37 -1.93
C PHE A 210 37.12 -21.81 -1.60
N THR A 211 38.22 -22.24 -2.21
CA THR A 211 38.81 -23.54 -1.91
C THR A 211 39.31 -23.49 -0.48
N MET A 212 38.60 -24.15 0.44
CA MET A 212 39.10 -24.39 1.80
C MET A 212 40.43 -25.14 1.69
N GLY A 213 41.52 -24.45 2.01
CA GLY A 213 42.82 -25.07 2.20
C GLY A 213 42.69 -26.17 3.26
N ARG A 214 43.02 -27.40 2.87
CA ARG A 214 43.18 -28.55 3.76
C ARG A 214 44.17 -28.17 4.86
N LEU A 215 43.70 -28.07 6.10
CA LEU A 215 44.56 -28.04 7.28
C LEU A 215 45.30 -29.38 7.37
N VAL A 216 46.57 -29.37 7.02
CA VAL A 216 47.51 -30.47 7.27
C VAL A 216 47.75 -30.52 8.77
N LYS A 217 47.32 -31.60 9.42
CA LYS A 217 47.77 -31.94 10.77
C LYS A 217 49.20 -32.45 10.67
N THR A 218 50.14 -31.70 11.23
CA THR A 218 51.50 -32.17 11.52
C THR A 218 51.59 -32.51 13.00
N GLY A 219 52.09 -33.73 13.27
CA GLY A 219 52.84 -34.11 14.48
C GLY A 219 52.05 -34.16 15.77
#